data_AF-A0A1B7LUV3-F1
#
_entry.id   AF-A0A1B7LUV3-F1
#
_cell.length_a   1.000
_cell.length_b   1.000
_cell.length_c   1.000
_cell.angle_alpha   90.00
_cell.angle_beta   90.00
_cell.angle_gamma   90.00
#
_symmetry.space_group_name_H-M   'P 1'
#
loop_
_entity.id
_entity.type
_entity.pdbx_description
1 polymer ?
#
loop_
_entity_poly.entity_id
_entity_poly.type
_entity_poly.pdbx_seq_one_letter_code
_entity_poly.pdbx_strand_id
1 'polypeptide(L)'
;MAIFGNESEAFEAVFAEEAAMIDASELIAEALERSGMTRTQLAERLQVSKSEITARLAGERNITVRNLARTLYVLGVNLELHIAPLEKAIDRTVRPAMREDA
;
A
#
# COMPACT_ATOMS: atom_id res chain seq x y z
N MET A 1 9.90 14.10 34.41
CA MET A 1 10.69 13.38 33.39
C MET A 1 9.71 12.54 32.59
N ALA A 2 9.23 13.08 31.47
CA ALA A 2 8.26 12.41 30.61
C ALA A 2 9.02 11.44 29.69
N ILE A 3 9.06 10.16 30.06
CA ILE A 3 9.78 9.13 29.28
C ILE A 3 8.88 8.52 28.18
N PHE A 4 7.57 8.79 28.18
CA PHE A 4 6.62 8.14 27.25
C PHE A 4 6.24 8.96 26.01
N GLY A 5 6.78 10.17 25.81
CA GLY A 5 6.40 11.01 24.67
C GLY A 5 7.07 10.63 23.35
N ASN A 6 8.26 10.03 23.41
CA ASN A 6 9.11 9.79 22.21
C ASN A 6 8.80 8.46 21.51
N GLU A 7 8.31 7.46 22.26
CA GLU A 7 7.99 6.14 21.69
C GLU A 7 6.71 6.18 20.83
N SER A 8 5.75 7.07 21.15
CA SER A 8 4.52 7.25 20.37
C SER A 8 4.79 7.84 18.99
N GLU A 9 5.63 8.88 18.90
CA GLU A 9 5.93 9.53 17.62
C GLU A 9 6.72 8.60 16.69
N ALA A 10 7.69 7.84 17.22
CA ALA A 10 8.42 6.85 16.45
C ALA A 10 7.52 5.71 15.95
N PHE A 11 6.57 5.27 16.79
CA PHE A 11 5.57 4.28 16.42
C PHE A 11 4.62 4.80 15.33
N GLU A 12 4.13 6.03 15.45
CA GLU A 12 3.23 6.67 14.47
C GLU A 12 3.91 6.84 13.10
N ALA A 13 5.20 7.18 13.07
CA ALA A 13 5.97 7.29 11.83
C ALA A 13 6.10 5.93 11.12
N VAL A 14 6.53 4.88 11.85
CA VAL A 14 6.62 3.51 11.31
C VAL A 14 5.24 3.04 10.85
N PHE A 15 4.21 3.33 11.62
CA PHE A 15 2.83 2.99 11.26
C PHE A 15 2.39 3.65 9.94
N ALA A 16 2.69 4.94 9.76
CA ALA A 16 2.38 5.65 8.53
C ALA A 16 3.13 5.08 7.31
N GLU A 17 4.38 4.65 7.50
CA GLU A 17 5.18 3.98 6.47
C GLU A 17 4.55 2.63 6.07
N GLU A 18 4.21 1.77 7.03
CA GLU A 18 3.59 0.47 6.78
C GLU A 18 2.20 0.61 6.15
N ALA A 19 1.39 1.58 6.58
CA ALA A 19 0.10 1.87 5.99
C ALA A 19 0.23 2.25 4.51
N ALA A 20 1.21 3.09 4.16
CA ALA A 20 1.47 3.46 2.76
C ALA A 20 1.90 2.25 1.90
N MET A 21 2.67 1.33 2.47
CA MET A 21 3.08 0.09 1.80
C MET A 21 1.88 -0.83 1.53
N ILE A 22 0.99 -0.98 2.51
CA ILE A 22 -0.25 -1.75 2.37
C ILE A 22 -1.15 -1.13 1.31
N ASP A 23 -1.45 0.18 1.40
CA ASP A 23 -2.28 0.91 0.44
C ASP A 23 -1.75 0.73 -0.99
N ALA A 24 -0.43 0.85 -1.19
CA ALA A 24 0.19 0.64 -2.50
C ALA A 24 0.01 -0.78 -3.02
N SER A 25 0.11 -1.79 -2.15
CA SER A 25 -0.08 -3.20 -2.51
C SER A 25 -1.55 -3.50 -2.87
N GLU A 26 -2.50 -2.92 -2.14
CA GLU A 26 -3.93 -3.04 -2.38
C GLU A 26 -4.33 -2.40 -3.71
N LEU A 27 -3.81 -1.21 -4.03
CA LEU A 27 -4.03 -0.56 -5.32
C LEU A 27 -3.56 -1.44 -6.49
N ILE A 28 -2.41 -2.11 -6.35
CA ILE A 28 -1.92 -3.04 -7.37
C ILE A 28 -2.83 -4.27 -7.47
N ALA A 29 -3.23 -4.84 -6.32
CA ALA A 29 -4.08 -6.03 -6.27
C ALA A 29 -5.44 -5.78 -6.91
N GLU A 30 -6.10 -4.67 -6.55
CA GLU A 30 -7.38 -4.26 -7.10
C GLU A 30 -7.29 -3.98 -8.60
N ALA A 31 -6.27 -3.23 -9.03
CA ALA A 31 -6.06 -2.96 -10.45
C ALA A 31 -5.78 -4.24 -11.25
N LEU A 32 -5.04 -5.19 -10.66
CA LEU A 32 -4.76 -6.48 -11.29
C LEU A 32 -6.03 -7.30 -11.48
N GLU A 33 -6.87 -7.39 -10.44
CA GLU A 33 -8.17 -8.07 -10.51
C GLU A 33 -9.07 -7.43 -11.59
N ARG A 34 -9.23 -6.11 -11.56
CA ARG A 34 -10.03 -5.36 -12.53
C ARG A 34 -9.53 -5.51 -13.97
N SER A 35 -8.22 -5.59 -14.18
CA SER A 35 -7.62 -5.76 -15.50
C SER A 35 -7.87 -7.15 -16.11
N GLY A 36 -8.20 -8.15 -15.28
CA GLY A 36 -8.27 -9.56 -15.68
C GLY A 36 -6.92 -10.21 -16.01
N MET A 37 -5.79 -9.51 -15.80
CA MET A 37 -4.46 -10.06 -16.04
C MET A 37 -4.04 -11.02 -14.91
N THR A 38 -3.29 -12.05 -15.27
CA THR A 38 -2.59 -12.89 -14.30
C THR A 38 -1.30 -12.22 -13.83
N ARG A 39 -0.80 -12.61 -12.65
CA ARG A 39 0.51 -12.17 -12.13
C ARG A 39 1.67 -12.44 -13.12
N THR A 40 1.59 -13.56 -13.86
CA THR A 40 2.59 -13.92 -14.87
C THR A 40 2.56 -12.93 -16.04
N GLN A 41 1.38 -12.62 -16.59
CA GLN A 41 1.24 -11.66 -17.68
C GLN A 41 1.67 -10.25 -17.26
N LEU A 42 1.38 -9.84 -16.02
CA LEU A 42 1.85 -8.56 -15.48
C LEU A 42 3.39 -8.53 -15.40
N ALA A 43 4.01 -9.60 -14.91
CA ALA A 43 5.48 -9.72 -14.83
C ALA A 43 6.12 -9.60 -16.23
N GLU A 44 5.58 -10.30 -17.22
CA GLU A 44 6.03 -10.24 -18.61
C GLU A 44 5.92 -8.84 -19.20
N ARG A 45 4.77 -8.17 -19.01
CA ARG A 45 4.54 -6.78 -19.49
C ARG A 45 5.46 -5.77 -18.84
N LEU A 46 5.79 -5.96 -17.57
CA LEU A 46 6.72 -5.10 -16.84
C LEU A 46 8.19 -5.48 -17.04
N GLN A 47 8.47 -6.61 -17.70
CA GLN A 47 9.81 -7.18 -17.85
C GLN A 47 10.53 -7.40 -16.51
N VAL A 48 9.79 -7.92 -15.52
CA VAL A 48 10.29 -8.26 -14.18
C VAL A 48 10.02 -9.72 -13.85
N SER A 49 10.63 -10.23 -12.78
CA SER A 49 10.36 -11.58 -12.32
C SER A 49 8.95 -11.70 -11.72
N LYS A 50 8.39 -12.93 -11.74
CA LYS A 50 7.14 -13.22 -11.03
C LYS A 50 7.28 -13.01 -9.51
N SER A 51 8.46 -13.28 -8.93
CA SER A 51 8.73 -13.03 -7.51
C SER A 51 8.66 -11.55 -7.15
N GLU A 52 9.10 -10.66 -8.04
CA GLU A 52 8.97 -9.22 -7.87
C GLU A 52 7.50 -8.78 -7.82
N ILE A 53 6.63 -9.36 -8.67
CA ILE A 53 5.19 -9.10 -8.60
C ILE A 53 4.58 -9.61 -7.29
N THR A 54 4.98 -10.81 -6.84
CA THR A 54 4.52 -11.34 -5.54
C THR A 54 4.94 -10.44 -4.39
N ALA A 55 6.19 -9.97 -4.36
CA ALA A 55 6.68 -9.08 -3.30
C ALA A 55 5.93 -7.74 -3.26
N ARG A 56 5.59 -7.17 -4.42
CA ARG A 56 4.77 -5.94 -4.50
C ARG A 56 3.36 -6.14 -3.95
N LEU A 57 2.75 -7.27 -4.28
CA LEU A 57 1.41 -7.62 -3.79
C LEU A 57 1.38 -7.98 -2.30
N ALA A 58 2.52 -8.40 -1.74
CA ALA A 58 2.65 -8.69 -0.32
C ALA A 58 2.98 -7.45 0.52
N GLY A 59 3.27 -6.30 -0.11
CA GLY A 59 3.75 -5.09 0.60
C GLY A 59 5.17 -5.20 1.17
N GLU A 60 5.85 -6.34 1.01
CA GLU A 60 7.15 -6.65 1.62
C GLU A 60 8.32 -5.81 1.07
N ARG A 61 8.16 -5.20 -0.11
CA ARG A 61 9.22 -4.42 -0.77
C ARG A 61 8.82 -2.98 -0.96
N ASN A 62 9.64 -2.07 -0.44
CA ASN A 62 9.56 -0.64 -0.75
C ASN A 62 9.59 -0.42 -2.26
N ILE A 63 8.44 -0.03 -2.80
CA ILE A 63 8.25 0.27 -4.21
C ILE A 63 8.39 1.78 -4.42
N THR A 64 9.17 2.18 -5.43
CA THR A 64 9.20 3.59 -5.80
C THR A 64 7.86 4.02 -6.39
N VAL A 65 7.47 5.28 -6.16
CA VAL A 65 6.27 5.88 -6.79
C VAL A 65 6.28 5.71 -8.31
N ARG A 66 7.47 5.79 -8.94
CA ARG A 66 7.64 5.55 -10.38
C ARG A 66 7.24 4.13 -10.79
N ASN A 67 7.65 3.13 -10.01
CA ASN A 67 7.31 1.73 -10.28
C ASN A 67 5.84 1.44 -9.99
N LEU A 68 5.26 2.04 -8.96
CA LEU A 68 3.82 1.95 -8.68
C LEU A 68 3.02 2.52 -9.85
N ALA A 69 3.31 3.77 -10.27
CA ALA A 69 2.65 4.41 -11.40
C ALA A 69 2.79 3.59 -12.70
N ARG A 70 3.99 3.06 -12.99
CA ARG A 70 4.22 2.20 -14.16
C ARG A 70 3.41 0.91 -14.09
N THR A 71 3.31 0.30 -12.91
CA THR A 71 2.54 -0.94 -12.69
C THR A 71 1.07 -0.70 -12.95
N LEU A 72 0.50 0.34 -12.33
CA LEU A 72 -0.90 0.73 -12.50
C LEU A 72 -1.23 1.10 -13.95
N TYR A 73 -0.34 1.84 -14.62
CA TYR A 73 -0.48 2.19 -16.02
C TYR A 73 -0.56 0.94 -16.93
N VAL A 74 0.30 -0.05 -16.69
CA VAL A 74 0.26 -1.33 -17.43
C VAL A 74 -1.04 -2.08 -17.20
N LEU A 75 -1.64 -1.92 -16.02
CA LEU A 75 -2.95 -2.48 -15.65
C LEU A 75 -4.14 -1.64 -16.16
N GLY A 76 -3.88 -0.52 -16.83
CA GLY A 76 -4.90 0.30 -17.48
C GLY A 76 -5.52 1.38 -16.59
N VAL A 77 -4.91 1.71 -15.45
CA VAL A 77 -5.38 2.76 -14.53
C VAL A 77 -4.26 3.76 -14.21
N ASN A 78 -4.64 4.98 -13.81
CA ASN A 78 -3.68 6.03 -13.46
C ASN A 78 -3.45 6.09 -11.93
N LEU A 79 -2.24 6.45 -11.51
CA LEU A 79 -1.94 6.75 -10.10
C LEU A 79 -2.33 8.21 -9.79
N GLU A 80 -3.19 8.40 -8.79
CA GLU A 80 -3.50 9.71 -8.21
C GLU A 80 -3.07 9.73 -6.74
N LEU A 81 -2.41 10.82 -6.32
CA LEU A 81 -1.89 10.98 -4.97
C LEU A 81 -2.57 12.16 -4.29
N HIS A 82 -2.95 11.97 -3.04
CA HIS A 82 -3.57 12.99 -2.19
C HIS A 82 -2.92 12.98 -0.82
N ILE A 83 -2.92 14.13 -0.16
CA ILE A 83 -2.46 14.27 1.23
C ILE A 83 -3.66 14.32 2.17
N ALA A 84 -3.47 13.87 3.40
CA ALA A 84 -4.47 13.97 4.47
C ALA A 84 -3.80 14.46 5.78
N PRO A 85 -4.56 15.12 6.68
CA PRO A 85 -4.10 15.40 8.03
C PRO A 85 -3.74 14.12 8.78
N LEU A 86 -2.71 14.17 9.64
CA LEU A 86 -2.28 13.00 10.43
C LEU A 86 -3.38 12.44 11.33
N GLU A 87 -4.30 13.28 11.84
CA GLU A 87 -5.41 12.83 12.68
C GLU A 87 -6.34 11.84 11.96
N LYS A 88 -6.44 11.92 10.62
CA LYS A 88 -7.26 11.02 9.80
C LYS A 88 -6.54 9.73 9.40
N ALA A 89 -5.21 9.71 9.45
CA ALA A 89 -4.43 8.51 9.13
C ALA A 89 -4.66 7.41 10.19
N ILE A 90 -4.75 7.81 11.46
CA ILE A 90 -5.02 6.91 12.60
C ILE A 90 -6.46 6.35 12.54
N ASP A 91 -7.41 7.15 12.08
CA ASP A 91 -8.84 6.79 12.06
C ASP A 91 -9.22 5.79 10.94
N ARG A 92 -8.41 5.68 9.87
CA ARG A 92 -8.57 4.66 8.82
C ARG A 92 -8.19 3.26 9.30
N THR A 93 -7.26 3.16 10.23
CA THR A 93 -6.61 1.89 10.61
C THR A 93 -7.12 1.28 11.90
N VAL A 94 -7.81 2.05 12.75
CA VAL A 94 -8.46 1.54 13.98
C VAL A 94 -9.82 0.87 13.72
N ARG A 95 -10.45 1.05 12.54
CA ARG A 95 -11.73 0.42 12.18
C ARG A 95 -11.56 -0.74 11.19
N PRO A 96 -11.14 -1.91 11.68
CA PRO A 96 -11.96 -3.11 11.47
C PRO A 96 -12.29 -3.89 12.75
N ALA A 97 -11.83 -3.46 13.93
CA ALA A 97 -12.00 -4.22 15.19
C ALA A 97 -13.17 -3.77 16.08
N MET A 98 -13.95 -2.75 15.70
CA MET A 98 -15.09 -2.25 16.50
C MET A 98 -16.36 -2.10 15.66
N ARG A 99 -16.68 -3.06 14.80
CA ARG A 99 -18.09 -3.28 14.49
C ARG A 99 -18.74 -3.83 15.75
N GLU A 100 -19.54 -2.98 16.37
CA GLU A 100 -20.44 -3.32 17.45
C GLU A 100 -21.26 -4.55 17.04
N ASP A 101 -20.96 -5.69 17.65
CA ASP A 101 -22.00 -6.65 17.99
C ASP A 101 -22.79 -6.02 19.16
N ALA A 102 -23.79 -5.20 18.83
CA ALA A 102 -24.93 -4.86 19.69
C ALA A 102 -26.07 -4.23 18.86
#